data_AF-A0AAN8M769-F1
#
_entry.id   AF-A0AAN8M769-F1
#
_cell.length_a   1.000
_cell.length_b   1.000
_cell.length_c   1.000
_cell.angle_alpha   90.00
_cell.angle_beta   90.00
_cell.angle_gamma   90.00
#
_symmetry.space_group_name_H-M   'P 1'
#
loop_
_entity.id
_entity.type
_entity.pdbx_description
1 polymer ?
#
loop_
_entity_poly.entity_id
_entity_poly.type
_entity_poly.pdbx_seq_one_letter_code
_entity_poly.pdbx_strand_id
1 'polypeptide(L)'
;MATMTQKCLLYIGVLCLLQLMSAQPVRAASKAIVCEPITVPMCKGIGYNLTYMPNQFNHDTQDEVGLEVHQFWPLVRIHCSPDLLFFLCSMYTPICIPDYRKPLPPCRSVCERAKRGCSPLMSQYGFEWPERMSCEGLPELGDADRLCMDRNSSDITTLSPGPAFPPKPTPKAPSVLHRNPARRRPPLLPKPHHNHHHQDCEQRDCRCRHPLVSVKNEAHPLYSRRVHTGPVENCAQPCHQPYFTPDEHAFTSLWIGLWSVLCFVSTLTTVVTFLMDRDRFSYPELPIVYLAACYLFVSLGYMVRLAAGHERVACSEDGGHVLYDASGPAGLCTLVFLLVYFFGMAGAIWWVVLSLTWFLAAGMKWGNEAIAGYSQYFHLAAWLVPSVKTIAVLALSAADGDPVAGICYVGNQSVESLRGFVLAPLVVYLFTGSLFLLAGFVSLFRIRSVIKQGGTKTDKLEKLMLRLGLFTVLYTVPAAVVVACLVYEQHLRPQWDRGLSCSCQAERQRLGLGPDHAIFMLKYFMSLVVGITSGVWVWSGKTLESWRRFLGRCCSCPCWGHKPSSASVYSEASTSLTTHTGLLRLQSEHKSLSHPSV
;
A
#
# COMPACT_ATOMS: atom_id res chain seq x y z
N MET A 1 33.82 -23.45 16.20
CA MET A 1 32.92 -22.99 15.11
C MET A 1 31.43 -23.31 15.36
N ALA A 2 31.07 -24.31 16.17
CA ALA A 2 29.67 -24.66 16.47
C ALA A 2 28.89 -23.64 17.34
N THR A 3 29.59 -22.81 18.12
CA THR A 3 28.97 -21.84 19.05
C THR A 3 28.41 -20.59 18.35
N MET A 4 28.85 -20.27 17.14
CA MET A 4 28.41 -19.10 16.38
C MET A 4 27.19 -19.40 15.51
N THR A 5 27.12 -20.60 14.91
CA THR A 5 25.92 -21.08 14.22
C THR A 5 24.74 -21.23 15.17
N GLN A 6 24.97 -21.71 16.41
CA GLN A 6 23.91 -21.83 17.41
C GLN A 6 23.43 -20.48 17.93
N LYS A 7 24.31 -19.47 18.08
CA LYS A 7 23.91 -18.09 18.38
C LYS A 7 23.19 -17.40 17.22
N CYS A 8 23.57 -17.67 15.98
CA CYS A 8 22.92 -17.09 14.80
C CYS A 8 21.56 -17.77 14.51
N LEU A 9 21.43 -19.08 14.77
CA LEU A 9 20.14 -19.79 14.78
C LEU A 9 19.27 -19.37 15.98
N LEU A 10 19.85 -19.02 17.14
CA LEU A 10 19.10 -18.34 18.20
C LEU A 10 18.67 -16.94 17.76
N TYR A 11 19.51 -16.14 17.10
CA TYR A 11 19.13 -14.78 16.70
C TYR A 11 18.10 -14.75 15.56
N ILE A 12 18.26 -15.59 14.54
CA ILE A 12 17.29 -15.77 13.47
C ILE A 12 16.04 -16.48 14.00
N GLY A 13 16.19 -17.42 14.93
CA GLY A 13 15.09 -18.05 15.66
C GLY A 13 14.31 -17.05 16.51
N VAL A 14 14.99 -16.13 17.22
CA VAL A 14 14.39 -15.06 18.02
C VAL A 14 13.78 -13.98 17.14
N LEU A 15 14.38 -13.61 16.00
CA LEU A 15 13.79 -12.67 15.05
C LEU A 15 12.58 -13.27 14.33
N CYS A 16 12.64 -14.54 13.95
CA CYS A 16 11.52 -15.26 13.34
C CYS A 16 10.43 -15.56 14.39
N LEU A 17 10.78 -15.82 15.65
CA LEU A 17 9.85 -15.85 16.77
C LEU A 17 9.24 -14.48 17.03
N LEU A 18 9.99 -13.38 17.00
CA LEU A 18 9.46 -12.02 17.13
C LEU A 18 8.48 -11.68 15.99
N GLN A 19 8.72 -12.17 14.77
CA GLN A 19 7.80 -12.03 13.62
C GLN A 19 6.63 -13.03 13.64
N LEU A 20 6.76 -14.20 14.28
CA LEU A 20 5.65 -15.13 14.54
C LEU A 20 4.83 -14.73 15.78
N MET A 21 5.42 -13.98 16.71
CA MET A 21 4.77 -13.44 17.91
C MET A 21 3.99 -12.14 17.62
N SER A 22 4.14 -11.51 16.44
CA SER A 22 3.22 -10.45 15.99
C SER A 22 1.92 -11.01 15.37
N ALA A 23 1.80 -12.33 15.24
CA ALA A 23 0.55 -13.03 14.92
C ALA A 23 0.01 -13.79 16.16
N GLN A 24 -0.23 -13.07 17.26
CA GLN A 24 -0.97 -13.64 18.38
C GLN A 24 -2.45 -13.79 18.02
N PRO A 25 -3.07 -14.98 18.16
CA PRO A 25 -4.49 -15.03 18.45
C PRO A 25 -4.68 -14.40 19.84
N VAL A 26 -5.48 -13.33 19.91
CA VAL A 26 -5.72 -12.59 21.15
C VAL A 26 -6.45 -13.46 22.17
N ARG A 27 -5.67 -14.18 23.00
CA ARG A 27 -6.14 -14.61 24.31
C ARG A 27 -6.04 -13.40 25.21
N ALA A 28 -7.19 -12.79 25.49
CA ALA A 28 -7.30 -11.65 26.39
C ALA A 28 -6.82 -12.02 27.80
N ALA A 29 -5.54 -11.78 28.07
CA ALA A 29 -5.06 -11.59 29.43
C ALA A 29 -5.69 -10.28 29.92
N SER A 30 -6.64 -10.37 30.85
CA SER A 30 -7.30 -9.20 31.43
C SER A 30 -6.25 -8.31 32.09
N LYS A 31 -5.83 -7.24 31.40
CA LYS A 31 -5.17 -6.11 32.05
C LYS A 31 -6.07 -5.66 33.20
N ALA A 32 -5.48 -5.30 34.34
CA ALA A 32 -6.26 -4.70 35.41
C ALA A 32 -6.82 -3.36 34.91
N ILE A 33 -8.11 -3.13 35.14
CA ILE A 33 -8.77 -1.84 34.85
C ILE A 33 -8.04 -0.75 35.65
N VAL A 34 -7.50 0.24 34.93
CA VAL A 34 -6.88 1.45 35.50
C VAL A 34 -7.79 2.63 35.16
N CYS A 35 -8.18 3.42 36.16
CA CYS A 35 -9.01 4.60 35.94
C CYS A 35 -8.16 5.80 35.53
N GLU A 36 -8.61 6.49 34.48
CA GLU A 36 -7.99 7.70 33.92
C GLU A 36 -9.06 8.79 33.69
N PRO A 37 -8.69 10.09 33.74
CA PRO A 37 -9.65 11.17 33.54
C PRO A 37 -10.16 11.23 32.09
N ILE A 38 -11.43 11.61 31.90
CA ILE A 38 -12.02 11.75 30.57
C ILE A 38 -11.43 12.97 29.85
N THR A 39 -10.70 12.72 28.75
CA THR A 39 -10.12 13.74 27.87
C THR A 39 -11.06 14.12 26.72
N VAL A 40 -11.89 13.17 26.26
CA VAL A 40 -12.84 13.32 25.13
C VAL A 40 -13.77 14.53 25.35
N PRO A 41 -13.70 15.59 24.52
CA PRO A 41 -14.37 16.87 24.79
C PRO A 41 -15.87 16.79 25.04
N MET A 42 -16.60 15.94 24.30
CA MET A 42 -18.07 15.83 24.45
C MET A 42 -18.53 14.93 25.60
N CYS A 43 -17.64 14.07 26.12
CA CYS A 43 -17.95 13.17 27.23
C CYS A 43 -17.54 13.73 28.60
N LYS A 44 -17.06 14.97 28.65
CA LYS A 44 -16.80 15.69 29.91
C LYS A 44 -18.12 16.16 30.53
N GLY A 45 -18.26 16.02 31.85
CA GLY A 45 -19.41 16.55 32.60
C GLY A 45 -20.73 15.79 32.44
N ILE A 46 -20.71 14.57 31.90
CA ILE A 46 -21.89 13.73 31.64
C ILE A 46 -22.51 13.08 32.90
N GLY A 47 -21.83 13.16 34.04
CA GLY A 47 -22.22 12.54 35.32
C GLY A 47 -21.07 11.82 36.04
N TYR A 48 -19.98 11.52 35.34
CA TYR A 48 -18.74 10.96 35.90
C TYR A 48 -17.52 11.50 35.13
N ASN A 49 -16.33 11.40 35.74
CA ASN A 49 -15.10 12.02 35.22
C ASN A 49 -13.96 11.02 34.95
N LEU A 50 -14.13 9.75 35.32
CA LEU A 50 -13.12 8.69 35.16
C LEU A 50 -13.63 7.61 34.20
N THR A 51 -12.78 7.21 33.26
CA THR A 51 -12.98 6.11 32.31
C THR A 51 -11.83 5.11 32.42
N TYR A 52 -11.91 3.99 31.72
CA TYR A 52 -10.81 3.07 31.52
C TYR A 52 -10.68 2.66 30.05
N MET A 53 -9.48 2.19 29.66
CA MET A 53 -9.19 1.59 28.37
C MET A 53 -8.49 0.22 28.53
N PRO A 54 -8.67 -0.72 27.59
CA PRO A 54 -9.54 -0.62 26.42
C PRO A 54 -11.03 -0.68 26.78
N ASN A 55 -11.86 0.01 25.99
CA ASN A 55 -13.32 -0.04 26.16
C ASN A 55 -13.93 -1.30 25.52
N GLN A 56 -15.25 -1.49 25.67
CA GLN A 56 -15.97 -2.66 25.12
C GLN A 56 -15.96 -2.76 23.59
N PHE A 57 -15.54 -1.72 22.88
CA PHE A 57 -15.35 -1.70 21.43
C PHE A 57 -13.89 -1.91 21.01
N ASN A 58 -13.00 -2.21 21.97
CA ASN A 58 -11.55 -2.40 21.80
C ASN A 58 -10.79 -1.17 21.28
N HIS A 59 -11.23 0.04 21.62
CA HIS A 59 -10.38 1.23 21.49
C HIS A 59 -9.33 1.20 22.60
N ASP A 60 -8.05 1.36 22.26
CA ASP A 60 -6.95 1.35 23.23
C ASP A 60 -6.67 2.74 23.82
N THR A 61 -7.16 3.81 23.16
CA THR A 61 -6.95 5.20 23.59
C THR A 61 -8.23 6.05 23.55
N GLN A 62 -8.30 7.08 24.39
CA GLN A 62 -9.41 8.04 24.36
C GLN A 62 -9.45 8.91 23.10
N ASP A 63 -8.34 9.07 22.37
CA ASP A 63 -8.31 9.86 21.14
C ASP A 63 -9.01 9.11 19.98
N GLU A 64 -8.80 7.79 19.87
CA GLU A 64 -9.57 6.93 18.96
C GLU A 64 -11.07 6.99 19.27
N VAL A 65 -11.42 6.90 20.56
CA VAL A 65 -12.81 7.04 21.03
C VAL A 65 -13.39 8.40 20.63
N GLY A 66 -12.62 9.47 20.81
CA GLY A 66 -13.02 10.83 20.43
C GLY A 66 -13.35 10.97 18.95
N LEU A 67 -12.54 10.37 18.08
CA LEU A 67 -12.77 10.36 16.63
C LEU A 67 -14.05 9.61 16.25
N GLU A 68 -14.34 8.47 16.88
CA GLU A 68 -15.51 7.67 16.54
C GLU A 68 -16.81 8.24 17.13
N VAL A 69 -16.83 8.58 18.43
CA VAL A 69 -18.04 9.12 19.09
C VAL A 69 -18.46 10.46 18.49
N HIS A 70 -17.51 11.25 17.94
CA HIS A 70 -17.82 12.54 17.31
C HIS A 70 -18.65 12.41 16.02
N GLN A 71 -18.72 11.23 15.39
CA GLN A 71 -19.61 10.99 14.25
C GLN A 71 -21.09 11.15 14.63
N PHE A 72 -21.45 10.92 15.90
CA PHE A 72 -22.81 11.08 16.42
C PHE A 72 -23.14 12.52 16.87
N TRP A 73 -22.18 13.46 16.82
CA TRP A 73 -22.38 14.84 17.25
C TRP A 73 -23.56 15.56 16.58
N PRO A 74 -23.88 15.35 15.27
CA PRO A 74 -25.07 15.95 14.66
C PRO A 74 -26.38 15.53 15.35
N LEU A 75 -26.50 14.25 15.75
CA LEU A 75 -27.68 13.73 16.45
C LEU A 75 -27.79 14.31 17.87
N VAL A 76 -26.66 14.45 18.56
CA VAL A 76 -26.59 15.14 19.88
C VAL A 76 -27.02 16.60 19.73
N ARG A 77 -26.52 17.32 18.72
CA ARG A 77 -26.85 18.73 18.47
C ARG A 77 -28.30 18.95 18.02
N ILE A 78 -28.91 17.99 17.33
CA ILE A 78 -30.34 17.97 16.99
C ILE A 78 -31.21 17.66 18.22
N HIS A 79 -30.64 17.11 19.30
CA HIS A 79 -31.34 16.73 20.53
C HIS A 79 -32.49 15.75 20.30
N CYS A 80 -32.30 14.77 19.40
CA CYS A 80 -33.31 13.74 19.09
C CYS A 80 -33.69 12.87 20.30
N SER A 81 -32.83 12.78 21.32
CA SER A 81 -33.16 12.21 22.63
C SER A 81 -32.29 12.84 23.73
N PRO A 82 -32.84 13.18 24.92
CA PRO A 82 -32.07 13.75 26.03
C PRO A 82 -31.09 12.74 26.67
N ASP A 83 -31.25 11.45 26.38
CA ASP A 83 -30.40 10.37 26.87
C ASP A 83 -29.23 10.04 25.92
N LEU A 84 -29.24 10.53 24.66
CA LEU A 84 -28.30 10.10 23.63
C LEU A 84 -26.83 10.34 24.03
N LEU A 85 -26.49 11.54 24.52
CA LEU A 85 -25.10 11.86 24.88
C LEU A 85 -24.61 11.00 26.05
N PHE A 86 -25.46 10.79 27.04
CA PHE A 86 -25.14 9.93 28.19
C PHE A 86 -24.99 8.47 27.76
N PHE A 87 -25.87 7.97 26.89
CA PHE A 87 -25.77 6.62 26.31
C PHE A 87 -24.47 6.42 25.53
N LEU A 88 -24.17 7.29 24.57
CA LEU A 88 -22.97 7.22 23.74
C LEU A 88 -21.71 7.21 24.62
N CYS A 89 -21.56 8.19 25.51
CA CYS A 89 -20.38 8.25 26.37
C CYS A 89 -20.32 7.11 27.40
N SER A 90 -21.44 6.57 27.87
CA SER A 90 -21.45 5.36 28.71
C SER A 90 -20.96 4.12 27.96
N MET A 91 -21.14 4.08 26.64
CA MET A 91 -20.65 2.98 25.79
C MET A 91 -19.19 3.18 25.34
N TYR A 92 -18.77 4.43 25.13
CA TYR A 92 -17.49 4.81 24.54
C TYR A 92 -16.39 5.13 25.58
N THR A 93 -16.74 5.84 26.63
CA THR A 93 -15.89 6.18 27.77
C THR A 93 -16.55 5.61 29.03
N PRO A 94 -16.59 4.27 29.21
CA PRO A 94 -17.34 3.63 30.28
C PRO A 94 -16.81 4.06 31.66
N ILE A 95 -17.71 4.23 32.62
CA ILE A 95 -17.34 4.68 33.98
C ILE A 95 -16.28 3.78 34.62
N CYS A 96 -15.28 4.40 35.24
CA CYS A 96 -14.31 3.71 36.07
C CYS A 96 -14.44 4.15 37.53
N ILE A 97 -14.59 3.18 38.44
CA ILE A 97 -14.65 3.38 39.89
C ILE A 97 -13.47 2.58 40.48
N PRO A 98 -12.51 3.21 41.19
CA PRO A 98 -11.29 2.54 41.63
C PRO A 98 -11.49 1.23 42.40
N ASP A 99 -12.56 1.14 43.20
CA ASP A 99 -12.89 -0.01 44.05
C ASP A 99 -13.84 -1.03 43.38
N TYR A 100 -14.31 -0.77 42.14
CA TYR A 100 -15.24 -1.65 41.42
C TYR A 100 -14.67 -2.08 40.07
N ARG A 101 -14.24 -3.35 39.99
CA ARG A 101 -13.50 -3.91 38.84
C ARG A 101 -14.37 -4.63 37.80
N LYS A 102 -15.70 -4.59 37.92
CA LYS A 102 -16.62 -5.14 36.90
C LYS A 102 -17.05 -4.03 35.94
N PRO A 103 -17.29 -4.30 34.64
CA PRO A 103 -17.88 -3.32 33.75
C PRO A 103 -19.27 -2.90 34.22
N LEU A 104 -19.56 -1.60 34.23
CA LEU A 104 -20.87 -1.04 34.58
C LEU A 104 -21.49 -0.36 33.34
N PRO A 105 -22.29 -1.08 32.53
CA PRO A 105 -22.89 -0.54 31.31
C PRO A 105 -24.09 0.39 31.59
N PRO A 106 -24.56 1.17 30.61
CA PRO A 106 -25.87 1.81 30.71
C PRO A 106 -26.99 0.77 30.74
N CYS A 107 -28.07 1.04 31.48
CA CYS A 107 -29.24 0.18 31.51
C CYS A 107 -29.96 0.17 30.14
N ARG A 108 -30.62 -0.95 29.82
CA ARG A 108 -31.43 -1.13 28.61
C ARG A 108 -32.45 0.00 28.39
N SER A 109 -33.05 0.50 29.47
CA SER A 109 -33.95 1.66 29.49
C SER A 109 -33.34 2.90 28.80
N VAL A 110 -32.07 3.23 29.09
CA VAL A 110 -31.35 4.37 28.54
C VAL A 110 -31.16 4.22 27.04
N CYS A 111 -30.71 3.03 26.61
CA CYS A 111 -30.53 2.72 25.20
C CYS A 111 -31.84 2.82 24.42
N GLU A 112 -32.93 2.27 24.94
CA GLU A 112 -34.24 2.34 24.28
C GLU A 112 -34.79 3.78 24.20
N ARG A 113 -34.53 4.64 25.20
CA ARG A 113 -34.88 6.07 25.13
C ARG A 113 -34.03 6.83 24.11
N ALA A 114 -32.75 6.50 23.96
CA ALA A 114 -31.88 7.06 22.92
C ALA A 114 -32.31 6.59 21.52
N LYS A 115 -32.47 5.28 21.32
CA LYS A 115 -32.87 4.64 20.06
C LYS A 115 -34.24 5.13 19.59
N ARG A 116 -35.25 5.19 20.46
CA ARG A 116 -36.62 5.62 20.09
C ARG A 116 -36.68 7.06 19.54
N GLY A 117 -35.87 7.97 20.10
CA GLY A 117 -35.82 9.36 19.62
C GLY A 117 -35.00 9.53 18.34
N CYS A 118 -33.88 8.82 18.22
CA CYS A 118 -32.89 9.08 17.16
C CYS A 118 -32.93 8.10 15.98
N SER A 119 -33.37 6.85 16.17
CA SER A 119 -33.44 5.85 15.09
C SER A 119 -34.38 6.23 13.93
N PRO A 120 -35.55 6.86 14.14
CA PRO A 120 -36.39 7.33 13.02
C PRO A 120 -35.70 8.41 12.18
N LEU A 121 -34.95 9.30 12.83
CA LEU A 121 -34.16 10.34 12.17
C LEU A 121 -33.00 9.74 11.39
N MET A 122 -32.28 8.76 11.95
CA MET A 122 -31.22 8.05 11.23
C MET A 122 -31.77 7.33 9.99
N SER A 123 -32.89 6.64 10.13
CA SER A 123 -33.54 5.87 9.04
C SER A 123 -34.00 6.78 7.91
N GLN A 124 -34.46 8.01 8.22
CA GLN A 124 -34.81 9.02 7.22
C GLN A 124 -33.64 9.40 6.29
N TYR A 125 -32.40 9.33 6.79
CA TYR A 125 -31.18 9.59 6.02
C TYR A 125 -30.46 8.31 5.56
N GLY A 126 -31.12 7.14 5.63
CA GLY A 126 -30.57 5.87 5.16
C GLY A 126 -29.58 5.18 6.12
N PHE A 127 -29.57 5.57 7.40
CA PHE A 127 -28.73 4.94 8.42
C PHE A 127 -29.58 4.13 9.41
N GLU A 128 -29.21 2.89 9.66
CA GLU A 128 -29.85 2.06 10.69
C GLU A 128 -29.17 2.24 12.07
N TRP A 129 -29.85 1.83 13.13
CA TRP A 129 -29.26 1.87 14.47
C TRP A 129 -28.16 0.80 14.60
N PRO A 130 -26.91 1.14 14.97
CA PRO A 130 -25.78 0.21 14.88
C PRO A 130 -25.98 -1.07 15.72
N GLU A 131 -25.70 -2.24 15.14
CA GLU A 131 -25.84 -3.53 15.83
C GLU A 131 -25.01 -3.62 17.12
N ARG A 132 -23.79 -3.07 17.11
CA ARG A 132 -22.91 -2.97 18.30
C ARG A 132 -23.47 -2.07 19.42
N MET A 133 -24.54 -1.33 19.15
CA MET A 133 -25.30 -0.53 20.13
C MET A 133 -26.71 -1.10 20.33
N SER A 134 -26.97 -2.37 19.98
CA SER A 134 -28.26 -3.01 20.20
C SER A 134 -28.60 -3.06 21.70
N CYS A 135 -29.78 -2.54 22.04
CA CYS A 135 -30.26 -2.47 23.41
C CYS A 135 -30.56 -3.85 24.02
N GLU A 136 -30.66 -4.90 23.21
CA GLU A 136 -30.93 -6.28 23.67
C GLU A 136 -29.76 -6.89 24.45
N GLY A 137 -28.52 -6.42 24.25
CA GLY A 137 -27.35 -6.89 24.98
C GLY A 137 -27.14 -6.26 26.37
N LEU A 138 -27.97 -5.26 26.72
CA LEU A 138 -27.82 -4.47 27.94
C LEU A 138 -28.72 -5.00 29.08
N PRO A 139 -28.23 -5.00 30.33
CA PRO A 139 -29.02 -5.43 31.49
C PRO A 139 -30.18 -4.47 31.81
N GLU A 140 -31.17 -4.98 32.52
CA GLU A 140 -32.33 -4.20 33.00
C GLU A 140 -32.07 -3.63 34.40
N LEU A 141 -32.71 -2.50 34.72
CA LEU A 141 -32.52 -1.83 36.00
C LEU A 141 -33.12 -2.68 37.14
N GLY A 142 -32.27 -3.12 38.05
CA GLY A 142 -32.67 -4.01 39.16
C GLY A 142 -32.34 -5.50 38.96
N ASP A 143 -31.62 -5.85 37.88
CA ASP A 143 -31.00 -7.17 37.71
C ASP A 143 -30.06 -7.51 38.89
N ALA A 144 -30.20 -8.71 39.44
CA ALA A 144 -29.45 -9.17 40.62
C ALA A 144 -27.98 -9.51 40.32
N ASP A 145 -27.65 -9.91 39.10
CA ASP A 145 -26.32 -10.37 38.70
C ASP A 145 -25.53 -9.28 37.95
N ARG A 146 -26.21 -8.35 37.27
CA ARG A 146 -25.59 -7.33 36.39
C ARG A 146 -26.10 -5.91 36.67
N LEU A 147 -25.35 -5.18 37.51
CA LEU A 147 -25.59 -3.76 37.76
C LEU A 147 -25.46 -2.91 36.48
N CYS A 148 -26.20 -1.80 36.40
CA CYS A 148 -26.18 -0.86 35.28
C CYS A 148 -26.50 0.58 35.71
N MET A 149 -26.18 1.54 34.85
CA MET A 149 -26.46 2.97 35.08
C MET A 149 -27.71 3.45 34.34
N ASP A 150 -28.63 4.08 35.06
CA ASP A 150 -29.64 4.99 34.51
C ASP A 150 -29.44 6.38 35.13
N ARG A 151 -29.72 7.45 34.39
CA ARG A 151 -29.58 8.82 34.89
C ARG A 151 -30.82 9.16 35.71
N ASN A 152 -30.64 9.38 37.02
CA ASN A 152 -31.75 9.47 37.97
C ASN A 152 -32.81 10.51 37.55
N SER A 153 -34.08 10.11 37.54
CA SER A 153 -35.23 10.95 37.17
C SER A 153 -35.73 11.81 38.35
N SER A 154 -34.82 12.23 39.24
CA SER A 154 -35.15 12.89 40.51
C SER A 154 -35.67 14.34 40.39
N ASP A 155 -35.63 14.94 39.20
CA ASP A 155 -36.24 16.25 38.92
C ASP A 155 -37.67 16.17 38.34
N ILE A 156 -38.24 14.97 38.18
CA ILE A 156 -39.64 14.80 37.75
C ILE A 156 -40.41 13.96 38.78
N THR A 157 -40.58 14.51 39.98
CA THR A 157 -41.65 14.10 40.90
C THR A 157 -42.24 15.31 41.61
N THR A 158 -43.07 16.06 40.88
CA THR A 158 -44.15 16.83 41.50
C THR A 158 -45.34 16.89 40.55
N LEU A 159 -46.45 16.27 40.98
CA LEU A 159 -47.80 16.27 40.38
C LEU A 159 -48.03 15.36 39.14
N SER A 160 -48.87 14.35 39.38
CA SER A 160 -49.36 13.30 38.47
C SER A 160 -50.55 13.76 37.60
N PRO A 161 -51.30 12.86 36.91
CA PRO A 161 -50.88 11.94 35.85
C PRO A 161 -51.67 12.15 34.53
N GLY A 162 -51.01 12.13 33.38
CA GLY A 162 -51.69 12.14 32.07
C GLY A 162 -52.21 10.75 31.67
N PRO A 163 -53.49 10.58 31.27
CA PRO A 163 -54.07 9.27 30.99
C PRO A 163 -53.70 8.71 29.60
N ALA A 164 -53.91 7.40 29.44
CA ALA A 164 -53.53 6.61 28.28
C ALA A 164 -54.29 6.97 26.97
N PHE A 165 -53.66 6.66 25.84
CA PHE A 165 -54.25 6.72 24.50
C PHE A 165 -55.39 5.70 24.31
N PRO A 166 -56.50 6.09 23.65
CA PRO A 166 -57.37 5.19 22.90
C PRO A 166 -57.15 5.31 21.37
N PRO A 167 -57.33 4.23 20.58
CA PRO A 167 -57.22 4.29 19.12
C PRO A 167 -58.53 4.72 18.41
N LYS A 168 -58.36 5.24 17.18
CA LYS A 168 -59.32 5.57 16.09
C LYS A 168 -60.77 5.04 16.22
N PRO A 169 -61.78 5.86 15.86
CA PRO A 169 -62.16 5.93 14.44
C PRO A 169 -62.59 7.33 13.90
N THR A 170 -62.69 7.42 12.56
CA THR A 170 -63.41 8.46 11.79
C THR A 170 -64.90 8.06 11.63
N PRO A 171 -65.78 8.81 10.94
CA PRO A 171 -65.80 10.23 10.53
C PRO A 171 -67.09 10.99 10.99
N LYS A 172 -67.11 12.33 10.88
CA LYS A 172 -68.16 13.16 10.22
C LYS A 172 -68.11 14.64 10.65
N ALA A 173 -68.22 15.53 9.66
CA ALA A 173 -68.60 16.94 9.80
C ALA A 173 -70.15 17.04 9.88
N PRO A 174 -70.81 18.23 10.00
CA PRO A 174 -70.27 19.59 9.86
C PRO A 174 -70.85 20.64 10.84
N SER A 175 -70.61 21.93 10.53
CA SER A 175 -71.43 23.09 10.91
C SER A 175 -71.30 23.58 12.38
N VAL A 176 -71.39 24.88 12.73
CA VAL A 176 -71.65 26.07 11.91
C VAL A 176 -71.20 27.35 12.66
N LEU A 177 -70.67 28.37 11.93
CA LEU A 177 -70.80 29.84 12.16
C LEU A 177 -70.44 30.46 13.56
N HIS A 178 -69.93 31.69 13.71
CA HIS A 178 -70.01 32.88 12.86
C HIS A 178 -68.95 33.96 13.26
N ARG A 179 -68.47 34.76 12.30
CA ARG A 179 -68.08 36.21 12.35
C ARG A 179 -67.20 36.72 13.54
N ASN A 180 -65.93 37.15 13.39
CA ASN A 180 -65.39 38.34 12.66
C ASN A 180 -66.14 39.68 12.98
N PRO A 181 -65.50 40.89 13.04
CA PRO A 181 -64.36 41.31 12.17
C PRO A 181 -63.34 42.36 12.70
N ALA A 182 -62.37 42.71 11.82
CA ALA A 182 -61.61 43.99 11.72
C ALA A 182 -60.54 44.30 12.80
N ARG A 183 -59.38 44.96 12.53
CA ARG A 183 -58.77 45.71 11.38
C ARG A 183 -57.23 45.77 11.67
N ARG A 184 -56.24 46.04 10.80
CA ARG A 184 -56.14 46.53 9.39
C ARG A 184 -55.14 45.65 8.55
N ARG A 185 -54.04 46.25 8.05
CA ARG A 185 -52.84 45.83 7.25
C ARG A 185 -51.98 47.12 7.02
N PRO A 186 -50.83 47.23 6.28
CA PRO A 186 -50.19 46.35 5.25
C PRO A 186 -48.63 46.17 5.47
N PRO A 187 -47.76 45.75 4.50
CA PRO A 187 -47.96 45.29 3.11
C PRO A 187 -47.41 43.88 2.75
N LEU A 188 -47.69 43.44 1.52
CA LEU A 188 -47.21 42.19 0.90
C LEU A 188 -45.95 42.46 0.04
N LEU A 189 -45.04 41.47 -0.07
CA LEU A 189 -44.65 40.75 -1.31
C LEU A 189 -43.52 39.72 -1.03
N PRO A 190 -43.19 38.81 -1.96
CA PRO A 190 -43.94 37.64 -2.40
C PRO A 190 -43.34 36.31 -1.86
N LYS A 191 -44.07 35.19 -2.01
CA LYS A 191 -43.48 33.84 -1.84
C LYS A 191 -42.66 33.46 -3.08
N PRO A 192 -41.43 32.94 -2.95
CA PRO A 192 -40.83 32.10 -3.97
C PRO A 192 -41.39 30.68 -3.88
N HIS A 193 -41.54 30.01 -5.03
CA HIS A 193 -41.87 28.59 -5.10
C HIS A 193 -40.72 27.75 -4.52
N HIS A 194 -41.01 26.80 -3.62
CA HIS A 194 -40.15 25.65 -3.42
C HIS A 194 -40.35 24.67 -4.58
N ASN A 195 -39.63 24.89 -5.68
CA ASN A 195 -39.44 23.84 -6.68
C ASN A 195 -38.50 22.76 -6.12
N HIS A 196 -38.80 21.50 -6.43
CA HIS A 196 -37.85 20.41 -6.29
C HIS A 196 -36.59 20.71 -7.11
N HIS A 197 -35.42 20.65 -6.47
CA HIS A 197 -34.15 20.40 -7.13
C HIS A 197 -33.42 19.29 -6.38
N HIS A 198 -33.66 18.06 -6.83
CA HIS A 198 -32.85 16.89 -6.45
C HIS A 198 -32.17 16.29 -7.69
N GLN A 199 -31.70 17.17 -8.58
CA GLN A 199 -30.87 16.86 -9.73
C GLN A 199 -29.90 18.03 -9.98
N ASP A 200 -28.74 17.69 -10.51
CA ASP A 200 -27.70 18.55 -11.11
C ASP A 200 -26.86 19.43 -10.16
N CYS A 201 -25.67 18.90 -9.84
CA CYS A 201 -24.46 19.68 -9.54
C CYS A 201 -23.67 20.04 -10.81
N GLU A 202 -24.29 20.00 -11.99
CA GLU A 202 -23.70 20.63 -13.17
C GLU A 202 -23.71 22.16 -12.94
N GLN A 203 -22.53 22.78 -13.06
CA GLN A 203 -22.33 24.24 -13.07
C GLN A 203 -22.68 25.02 -11.78
N ARG A 204 -22.46 24.46 -10.58
CA ARG A 204 -22.25 25.28 -9.37
C ARG A 204 -20.81 25.81 -9.26
N ASP A 205 -20.56 26.87 -10.05
CA ASP A 205 -19.45 27.83 -9.91
C ASP A 205 -18.08 27.20 -9.58
N CYS A 206 -17.59 26.34 -10.49
CA CYS A 206 -16.23 25.81 -10.41
C CYS A 206 -15.22 26.89 -10.80
N ARG A 207 -14.21 27.13 -9.98
CA ARG A 207 -13.18 28.16 -10.19
C ARG A 207 -11.86 27.72 -9.60
N CYS A 208 -10.76 28.17 -10.20
CA CYS A 208 -9.44 27.99 -9.60
C CYS A 208 -9.33 28.86 -8.34
N ARG A 209 -9.38 28.22 -7.17
CA ARG A 209 -9.29 28.84 -5.84
C ARG A 209 -8.22 28.10 -5.04
N HIS A 210 -7.55 28.80 -4.12
CA HIS A 210 -6.61 28.19 -3.19
C HIS A 210 -7.24 26.95 -2.51
N PRO A 211 -6.56 25.78 -2.47
CA PRO A 211 -5.12 25.57 -2.69
C PRO A 211 -4.68 25.38 -4.15
N LEU A 212 -5.58 25.40 -5.15
CA LEU A 212 -5.20 25.31 -6.56
C LEU A 212 -4.52 26.60 -7.06
N VAL A 213 -3.60 26.46 -8.02
CA VAL A 213 -2.81 27.57 -8.56
C VAL A 213 -3.37 28.04 -9.90
N SER A 214 -3.74 29.31 -9.99
CA SER A 214 -4.33 29.90 -11.20
C SER A 214 -3.26 30.40 -12.16
N VAL A 215 -3.25 29.84 -13.37
CA VAL A 215 -2.31 30.18 -14.46
C VAL A 215 -2.89 31.37 -15.26
N LYS A 216 -2.67 32.59 -14.77
CA LYS A 216 -3.32 33.80 -15.31
C LYS A 216 -2.61 34.48 -16.48
N ASN A 217 -1.30 34.28 -16.62
CA ASN A 217 -0.49 35.02 -17.59
C ASN A 217 -0.29 34.19 -18.85
N GLU A 218 -0.54 34.77 -20.03
CA GLU A 218 -0.28 34.11 -21.32
C GLU A 218 1.22 33.81 -21.54
N ALA A 219 2.09 34.56 -20.86
CA ALA A 219 3.53 34.34 -20.82
C ALA A 219 3.96 33.14 -19.93
N HIS A 220 3.03 32.50 -19.20
CA HIS A 220 3.36 31.34 -18.36
C HIS A 220 3.44 30.06 -19.22
N PRO A 221 4.50 29.23 -19.12
CA PRO A 221 4.68 28.04 -19.96
C PRO A 221 3.53 27.01 -19.93
N LEU A 222 2.70 27.06 -18.88
CA LEU A 222 1.54 26.17 -18.72
C LEU A 222 0.26 26.68 -19.41
N TYR A 223 0.16 27.96 -19.76
CA TYR A 223 -1.03 28.52 -20.41
C TYR A 223 -1.20 27.92 -21.82
N SER A 224 -0.12 27.89 -22.60
CA SER A 224 -0.07 27.25 -23.92
C SER A 224 -0.24 25.73 -23.88
N ARG A 225 -0.03 25.08 -22.73
CA ARG A 225 -0.28 23.64 -22.51
C ARG A 225 -1.73 23.30 -22.12
N ARG A 226 -2.60 24.28 -21.88
CA ARG A 226 -4.01 24.10 -21.45
C ARG A 226 -4.15 23.16 -20.25
N VAL A 227 -3.34 23.39 -19.22
CA VAL A 227 -3.45 22.64 -17.95
C VAL A 227 -4.85 22.85 -17.35
N HIS A 228 -5.46 21.77 -16.86
CA HIS A 228 -6.79 21.81 -16.28
C HIS A 228 -6.86 20.95 -15.03
N THR A 229 -7.70 21.36 -14.08
CA THR A 229 -8.04 20.59 -12.89
C THR A 229 -9.55 20.43 -12.85
N GLY A 230 -10.04 19.21 -13.11
CA GLY A 230 -11.46 18.96 -13.28
C GLY A 230 -12.02 19.72 -14.49
N PRO A 231 -13.15 20.44 -14.37
CA PRO A 231 -13.74 21.23 -15.45
C PRO A 231 -13.12 22.64 -15.58
N VAL A 232 -12.07 22.97 -14.82
CA VAL A 232 -11.48 24.33 -14.80
C VAL A 232 -10.16 24.35 -15.56
N GLU A 233 -10.14 25.05 -16.70
CA GLU A 233 -8.93 25.35 -17.47
C GLU A 233 -8.02 26.36 -16.76
N ASN A 234 -6.73 26.38 -17.15
CA ASN A 234 -5.70 27.25 -16.62
C ASN A 234 -5.57 27.20 -15.09
N CYS A 235 -5.73 25.98 -14.56
CA CYS A 235 -5.72 25.70 -13.12
C CYS A 235 -4.83 24.48 -12.83
N ALA A 236 -3.74 24.72 -12.11
CA ALA A 236 -2.71 23.75 -11.80
C ALA A 236 -2.88 23.19 -10.38
N GLN A 237 -2.48 21.93 -10.21
CA GLN A 237 -2.34 21.29 -8.90
C GLN A 237 -1.13 21.87 -8.15
N PRO A 238 -1.23 22.15 -6.84
CA PRO A 238 -0.11 22.62 -6.05
C PRO A 238 0.97 21.53 -5.89
N CYS A 239 2.19 21.92 -5.51
CA CYS A 239 3.34 21.02 -5.36
C CYS A 239 3.09 19.80 -4.43
N HIS A 240 2.29 20.01 -3.38
CA HIS A 240 1.90 19.00 -2.41
C HIS A 240 0.40 18.70 -2.48
N GLN A 241 0.02 17.41 -2.46
CA GLN A 241 -1.37 16.96 -2.61
C GLN A 241 -2.31 17.56 -1.54
N PRO A 242 -3.24 18.48 -1.88
CA PRO A 242 -4.04 19.26 -0.92
C PRO A 242 -5.04 18.45 -0.08
N TYR A 243 -5.22 17.17 -0.38
CA TYR A 243 -6.02 16.25 0.42
C TYR A 243 -5.31 15.71 1.66
N PHE A 244 -3.98 15.77 1.70
CA PHE A 244 -3.18 15.20 2.79
C PHE A 244 -2.61 16.30 3.70
N THR A 245 -2.42 15.93 4.95
CA THR A 245 -1.83 16.77 5.99
C THR A 245 -0.30 16.82 5.88
N PRO A 246 0.37 17.82 6.48
CA PRO A 246 1.83 17.85 6.58
C PRO A 246 2.42 16.58 7.22
N ASP A 247 1.74 15.99 8.21
CA ASP A 247 2.17 14.77 8.87
C ASP A 247 2.06 13.54 7.94
N GLU A 248 1.00 13.45 7.12
CA GLU A 248 0.88 12.42 6.08
C GLU A 248 1.95 12.58 4.99
N HIS A 249 2.35 13.81 4.61
CA HIS A 249 3.47 14.05 3.71
C HIS A 249 4.82 13.65 4.32
N ALA A 250 5.03 13.92 5.61
CA ALA A 250 6.21 13.49 6.35
C ALA A 250 6.26 11.96 6.45
N PHE A 251 5.16 11.31 6.82
CA PHE A 251 5.04 9.85 6.84
C PHE A 251 5.29 9.24 5.46
N THR A 252 4.69 9.79 4.39
CA THR A 252 4.92 9.36 3.00
C THR A 252 6.40 9.39 2.66
N SER A 253 7.10 10.44 3.08
CA SER A 253 8.52 10.62 2.82
C SER A 253 9.39 9.63 3.59
N LEU A 254 9.06 9.35 4.86
CA LEU A 254 9.72 8.34 5.68
C LEU A 254 9.46 6.92 5.15
N TRP A 255 8.23 6.62 4.75
CA TRP A 255 7.79 5.32 4.23
C TRP A 255 8.52 4.97 2.93
N ILE A 256 8.49 5.88 1.95
CA ILE A 256 9.21 5.71 0.67
C ILE A 256 10.72 5.66 0.91
N GLY A 257 11.26 6.49 1.82
CA GLY A 257 12.68 6.47 2.17
C GLY A 257 13.14 5.13 2.75
N LEU A 258 12.41 4.59 3.74
CA LEU A 258 12.71 3.30 4.36
C LEU A 258 12.70 2.15 3.33
N TRP A 259 11.60 2.01 2.57
CA TRP A 259 11.45 0.90 1.64
C TRP A 259 12.39 1.01 0.43
N SER A 260 12.73 2.22 -0.02
CA SER A 260 13.70 2.41 -1.11
C SER A 260 15.12 2.03 -0.68
N VAL A 261 15.56 2.41 0.52
CA VAL A 261 16.88 1.99 1.06
C VAL A 261 16.95 0.47 1.26
N LEU A 262 15.91 -0.16 1.82
CA LEU A 262 15.86 -1.63 1.97
C LEU A 262 15.88 -2.35 0.61
N CYS A 263 15.14 -1.83 -0.38
CA CYS A 263 15.17 -2.33 -1.75
C CYS A 263 16.56 -2.19 -2.38
N PHE A 264 17.19 -1.03 -2.25
CA PHE A 264 18.51 -0.73 -2.79
C PHE A 264 19.58 -1.67 -2.21
N VAL A 265 19.63 -1.85 -0.89
CA VAL A 265 20.61 -2.75 -0.24
C VAL A 265 20.42 -4.21 -0.65
N SER A 266 19.16 -4.68 -0.71
CA SER A 266 18.84 -6.07 -1.09
C SER A 266 19.20 -6.35 -2.56
N THR A 267 18.84 -5.45 -3.46
CA THR A 267 19.12 -5.56 -4.90
C THR A 267 20.60 -5.35 -5.24
N LEU A 268 21.28 -4.42 -4.57
CA LEU A 268 22.73 -4.22 -4.73
C LEU A 268 23.50 -5.48 -4.30
N THR A 269 23.15 -6.06 -3.16
CA THR A 269 23.76 -7.33 -2.69
C THR A 269 23.56 -8.44 -3.71
N THR A 270 22.41 -8.48 -4.38
CA THR A 270 22.09 -9.45 -5.44
C THR A 270 22.96 -9.26 -6.67
N VAL A 271 23.01 -8.04 -7.21
CA VAL A 271 23.81 -7.71 -8.40
C VAL A 271 25.29 -7.94 -8.14
N VAL A 272 25.82 -7.51 -6.98
CA VAL A 272 27.22 -7.76 -6.59
C VAL A 272 27.52 -9.25 -6.45
N THR A 273 26.62 -10.04 -5.83
CA THR A 273 26.79 -11.51 -5.73
C THR A 273 26.88 -12.17 -7.11
N PHE A 274 26.09 -11.71 -8.08
CA PHE A 274 26.15 -12.18 -9.46
C PHE A 274 27.44 -11.76 -10.16
N LEU A 275 27.88 -10.51 -10.00
CA LEU A 275 29.15 -10.03 -10.59
C LEU A 275 30.37 -10.79 -10.04
N MET A 276 30.32 -11.23 -8.78
CA MET A 276 31.37 -12.03 -8.14
C MET A 276 31.37 -13.51 -8.54
N ASP A 277 30.21 -14.07 -8.91
CA ASP A 277 30.02 -15.50 -9.18
C ASP A 277 28.97 -15.66 -10.30
N ARG A 278 29.42 -15.43 -11.54
CA ARG A 278 28.56 -15.39 -12.74
C ARG A 278 28.03 -16.77 -13.11
N ASP A 279 28.88 -17.78 -13.03
CA ASP A 279 28.58 -19.16 -13.45
C ASP A 279 27.51 -19.82 -12.57
N ARG A 280 27.34 -19.34 -11.33
CA ARG A 280 26.28 -19.77 -10.42
C ARG A 280 24.87 -19.51 -10.94
N PHE A 281 24.65 -18.51 -11.79
CA PHE A 281 23.31 -18.07 -12.21
C PHE A 281 23.06 -18.34 -13.70
N SER A 282 22.58 -19.54 -14.00
CA SER A 282 22.11 -19.92 -15.34
C SER A 282 20.60 -19.67 -15.52
N TYR A 283 20.11 -19.69 -16.75
CA TYR A 283 18.68 -19.89 -17.00
C TYR A 283 18.21 -21.21 -16.36
N PRO A 284 16.98 -21.32 -15.83
CA PRO A 284 15.91 -20.32 -15.84
C PRO A 284 15.96 -19.28 -14.70
N GLU A 285 16.98 -19.28 -13.85
CA GLU A 285 17.07 -18.41 -12.66
C GLU A 285 17.60 -17.00 -12.97
N LEU A 286 18.42 -16.87 -14.01
CA LEU A 286 19.07 -15.61 -14.41
C LEU A 286 18.14 -14.38 -14.55
N PRO A 287 16.87 -14.47 -15.02
CA PRO A 287 15.93 -13.35 -15.03
C PRO A 287 15.71 -12.68 -13.66
N ILE A 288 15.85 -13.40 -12.54
CA ILE A 288 15.74 -12.81 -11.19
C ILE A 288 16.82 -11.74 -10.98
N VAL A 289 18.02 -11.95 -11.52
CA VAL A 289 19.13 -11.02 -11.39
C VAL A 289 18.89 -9.75 -12.22
N TYR A 290 18.34 -9.87 -13.42
CA TYR A 290 17.98 -8.69 -14.24
C TYR A 290 16.81 -7.91 -13.64
N LEU A 291 15.84 -8.61 -13.05
CA LEU A 291 14.76 -8.01 -12.27
C LEU A 291 15.33 -7.25 -11.06
N ALA A 292 16.23 -7.85 -10.29
CA ALA A 292 16.91 -7.18 -9.17
C ALA A 292 17.70 -5.94 -9.64
N ALA A 293 18.41 -6.03 -10.78
CA ALA A 293 19.12 -4.90 -11.38
C ALA A 293 18.17 -3.76 -11.79
N CYS A 294 16.97 -4.07 -12.29
CA CYS A 294 15.96 -3.04 -12.55
C CYS A 294 15.50 -2.36 -11.26
N TYR A 295 15.21 -3.13 -10.22
CA TYR A 295 14.79 -2.58 -8.92
C TYR A 295 15.89 -1.83 -8.15
N LEU A 296 17.17 -2.08 -8.46
CA LEU A 296 18.29 -1.26 -8.00
C LEU A 296 18.19 0.18 -8.55
N PHE A 297 17.87 0.34 -9.84
CA PHE A 297 17.69 1.67 -10.43
C PHE A 297 16.36 2.32 -10.03
N VAL A 298 15.27 1.57 -9.89
CA VAL A 298 13.99 2.08 -9.37
C VAL A 298 14.17 2.64 -7.95
N SER A 299 14.83 1.88 -7.06
CA SER A 299 15.11 2.35 -5.70
C SER A 299 16.08 3.53 -5.67
N LEU A 300 17.08 3.57 -6.57
CA LEU A 300 17.93 4.74 -6.75
C LEU A 300 17.14 5.99 -7.14
N GLY A 301 16.10 5.88 -7.99
CA GLY A 301 15.22 7.01 -8.33
C GLY A 301 14.50 7.61 -7.10
N TYR A 302 13.97 6.76 -6.23
CA TYR A 302 13.39 7.20 -4.95
C TYR A 302 14.45 7.77 -3.97
N MET A 303 15.68 7.25 -3.97
CA MET A 303 16.77 7.80 -3.18
C MET A 303 17.26 9.16 -3.70
N VAL A 304 17.28 9.40 -5.02
CA VAL A 304 17.56 10.72 -5.62
C VAL A 304 16.52 11.73 -5.14
N ARG A 305 15.23 11.35 -5.14
CA ARG A 305 14.16 12.17 -4.53
C ARG A 305 14.39 12.45 -3.05
N LEU A 306 14.83 11.45 -2.28
CA LEU A 306 15.10 11.63 -0.84
C LEU A 306 16.27 12.58 -0.59
N ALA A 307 17.31 12.56 -1.43
CA ALA A 307 18.50 13.39 -1.29
C ALA A 307 18.33 14.82 -1.86
N ALA A 308 17.59 14.97 -2.96
CA ALA A 308 17.36 16.27 -3.60
C ALA A 308 16.18 17.04 -3.00
N GLY A 309 15.24 16.35 -2.36
CA GLY A 309 13.98 16.91 -1.84
C GLY A 309 12.83 16.88 -2.85
N HIS A 310 11.60 16.90 -2.32
CA HIS A 310 10.35 16.84 -3.09
C HIS A 310 10.25 17.98 -4.11
N GLU A 311 10.40 19.22 -3.64
CA GLU A 311 10.34 20.46 -4.41
C GLU A 311 11.20 20.42 -5.68
N ARG A 312 12.49 20.10 -5.54
CA ARG A 312 13.47 20.13 -6.64
C ARG A 312 13.26 19.06 -7.71
N VAL A 313 12.49 18.02 -7.41
CA VAL A 313 12.27 16.89 -8.33
C VAL A 313 10.92 16.99 -9.02
N ALA A 314 9.85 17.34 -8.30
CA ALA A 314 8.48 17.25 -8.81
C ALA A 314 7.77 18.61 -8.99
N CYS A 315 8.37 19.72 -8.54
CA CYS A 315 7.70 21.03 -8.50
C CYS A 315 8.45 22.11 -9.29
N SER A 316 7.73 23.20 -9.57
CA SER A 316 8.24 24.38 -10.26
C SER A 316 9.27 25.14 -9.42
N GLU A 317 10.06 26.03 -10.04
CA GLU A 317 11.12 26.79 -9.33
C GLU A 317 10.58 27.70 -8.21
N ASP A 318 9.33 28.15 -8.33
CA ASP A 318 8.61 28.93 -7.31
C ASP A 318 7.96 28.06 -6.21
N GLY A 319 8.02 26.72 -6.32
CA GLY A 319 7.37 25.76 -5.40
C GLY A 319 5.83 25.78 -5.46
N GLY A 320 5.23 26.61 -6.31
CA GLY A 320 3.79 26.83 -6.32
C GLY A 320 3.02 25.59 -6.81
N HIS A 321 3.52 24.90 -7.83
CA HIS A 321 2.79 23.85 -8.53
C HIS A 321 3.68 22.67 -8.94
N VAL A 322 3.06 21.53 -9.23
CA VAL A 322 3.78 20.38 -9.81
C VAL A 322 4.21 20.64 -11.25
N LEU A 323 5.28 19.97 -11.67
CA LEU A 323 5.73 19.97 -13.06
C LEU A 323 4.72 19.25 -13.96
N TYR A 324 4.38 19.87 -15.10
CA TYR A 324 3.54 19.29 -16.16
C TYR A 324 4.36 18.82 -17.39
N ASP A 325 5.69 18.75 -17.22
CA ASP A 325 6.61 18.11 -18.16
C ASP A 325 7.86 17.58 -17.43
N ALA A 326 8.77 16.95 -18.18
CA ALA A 326 10.01 16.41 -17.65
C ALA A 326 11.11 17.49 -17.41
N SER A 327 10.85 18.75 -17.74
CA SER A 327 11.78 19.89 -17.76
C SER A 327 12.03 20.49 -16.36
N GLY A 328 12.19 19.63 -15.36
CA GLY A 328 12.44 20.08 -13.98
C GLY A 328 13.85 20.66 -13.77
N PRO A 329 14.07 21.37 -12.65
CA PRO A 329 15.35 22.00 -12.33
C PRO A 329 16.53 21.01 -12.43
N ALA A 330 17.60 21.44 -13.10
CA ALA A 330 18.80 20.63 -13.37
C ALA A 330 18.54 19.23 -14.01
N GLY A 331 17.39 19.02 -14.65
CA GLY A 331 17.01 17.75 -15.25
C GLY A 331 16.65 16.64 -14.25
N LEU A 332 16.51 16.95 -12.96
CA LEU A 332 16.24 15.95 -11.90
C LEU A 332 14.93 15.20 -12.12
N CYS A 333 13.89 15.90 -12.58
CA CYS A 333 12.60 15.31 -12.96
C CYS A 333 12.78 14.23 -14.05
N THR A 334 13.45 14.56 -15.16
CA THR A 334 13.78 13.59 -16.23
C THR A 334 14.59 12.41 -15.69
N LEU A 335 15.61 12.66 -14.85
CA LEU A 335 16.45 11.60 -14.26
C LEU A 335 15.63 10.62 -13.41
N VAL A 336 14.79 11.14 -12.50
CA VAL A 336 13.95 10.30 -11.63
C VAL A 336 12.89 9.56 -12.44
N PHE A 337 12.29 10.21 -13.44
CA PHE A 337 11.39 9.55 -14.39
C PHE A 337 12.07 8.38 -15.10
N LEU A 338 13.29 8.57 -15.64
CA LEU A 338 14.04 7.49 -16.29
C LEU A 338 14.37 6.35 -15.30
N LEU A 339 14.83 6.67 -14.09
CA LEU A 339 15.16 5.67 -13.07
C LEU A 339 13.95 4.85 -12.61
N VAL A 340 12.77 5.45 -12.45
CA VAL A 340 11.57 4.77 -11.94
C VAL A 340 10.73 4.15 -13.07
N TYR A 341 10.47 4.87 -14.16
CA TYR A 341 9.58 4.40 -15.23
C TYR A 341 10.23 3.36 -16.14
N PHE A 342 11.41 3.67 -16.72
CA PHE A 342 12.05 2.76 -17.69
C PHE A 342 12.41 1.42 -17.03
N PHE A 343 13.08 1.46 -15.87
CA PHE A 343 13.46 0.24 -15.15
C PHE A 343 12.26 -0.45 -14.49
N GLY A 344 11.23 0.26 -14.06
CA GLY A 344 9.97 -0.35 -13.60
C GLY A 344 9.29 -1.15 -14.71
N MET A 345 9.21 -0.60 -15.92
CA MET A 345 8.65 -1.28 -17.09
C MET A 345 9.53 -2.45 -17.57
N ALA A 346 10.86 -2.30 -17.54
CA ALA A 346 11.77 -3.40 -17.83
C ALA A 346 11.66 -4.54 -16.80
N GLY A 347 11.57 -4.21 -15.51
CA GLY A 347 11.39 -5.16 -14.42
C GLY A 347 10.11 -5.99 -14.55
N ALA A 348 9.01 -5.36 -14.97
CA ALA A 348 7.75 -6.05 -15.26
C ALA A 348 7.88 -7.03 -16.44
N ILE A 349 8.61 -6.68 -17.51
CA ILE A 349 8.90 -7.61 -18.62
C ILE A 349 9.84 -8.74 -18.15
N TRP A 350 10.84 -8.44 -17.32
CA TRP A 350 11.71 -9.48 -16.73
C TRP A 350 10.94 -10.48 -15.85
N TRP A 351 9.85 -10.06 -15.19
CA TRP A 351 8.95 -10.98 -14.50
C TRP A 351 8.12 -11.84 -15.48
N VAL A 352 7.69 -11.32 -16.63
CA VAL A 352 7.07 -12.14 -17.69
C VAL A 352 8.08 -13.14 -18.26
N VAL A 353 9.33 -12.72 -18.50
CA VAL A 353 10.42 -13.61 -18.94
C VAL A 353 10.69 -14.68 -17.89
N LEU A 354 10.74 -14.35 -16.60
CA LEU A 354 10.87 -15.32 -15.51
C LEU A 354 9.73 -16.35 -15.50
N SER A 355 8.50 -15.90 -15.72
CA SER A 355 7.31 -16.76 -15.81
C SER A 355 7.37 -17.70 -17.03
N LEU A 356 7.81 -17.19 -18.18
CA LEU A 356 8.03 -17.95 -19.41
C LEU A 356 9.16 -18.97 -19.26
N THR A 357 10.35 -18.57 -18.78
CA THR A 357 11.50 -19.47 -18.63
C THR A 357 11.22 -20.55 -17.59
N TRP A 358 10.46 -20.23 -16.54
CA TRP A 358 9.96 -21.22 -15.60
C TRP A 358 8.98 -22.20 -16.28
N PHE A 359 8.01 -21.73 -17.07
CA PHE A 359 7.11 -22.61 -17.83
C PHE A 359 7.87 -23.53 -18.80
N LEU A 360 8.84 -23.01 -19.54
CA LEU A 360 9.66 -23.79 -20.48
C LEU A 360 10.48 -24.88 -19.74
N ALA A 361 11.09 -24.53 -18.61
CA ALA A 361 11.85 -25.49 -17.81
C ALA A 361 10.92 -26.54 -17.16
N ALA A 362 9.82 -26.11 -16.54
CA ALA A 362 8.97 -26.96 -15.71
C ALA A 362 7.93 -27.78 -16.49
N GLY A 363 7.30 -27.18 -17.51
CA GLY A 363 6.27 -27.81 -18.33
C GLY A 363 6.83 -28.44 -19.60
N MET A 364 7.64 -27.70 -20.36
CA MET A 364 8.23 -28.18 -21.62
C MET A 364 9.53 -28.98 -21.41
N LYS A 365 10.05 -29.07 -20.18
CA LYS A 365 11.28 -29.77 -19.80
C LYS A 365 12.54 -29.26 -20.52
N TRP A 366 12.57 -27.98 -20.89
CA TRP A 366 13.74 -27.40 -21.56
C TRP A 366 14.94 -27.31 -20.61
N GLY A 367 16.11 -27.71 -21.10
CA GLY A 367 17.39 -27.53 -20.40
C GLY A 367 17.88 -26.08 -20.45
N ASN A 368 18.83 -25.75 -19.57
CA ASN A 368 19.36 -24.40 -19.40
C ASN A 368 19.95 -23.85 -20.70
N GLU A 369 20.68 -24.67 -21.47
CA GLU A 369 21.27 -24.32 -22.77
C GLU A 369 20.22 -23.98 -23.82
N ALA A 370 19.13 -24.76 -23.90
CA ALA A 370 18.04 -24.54 -24.84
C ALA A 370 17.34 -23.20 -24.56
N ILE A 371 17.15 -22.83 -23.29
CA ILE A 371 16.60 -21.53 -22.90
C ILE A 371 17.62 -20.40 -23.19
N ALA A 372 18.90 -20.62 -22.89
CA ALA A 372 19.96 -19.64 -23.11
C ALA A 372 20.13 -19.27 -24.59
N GLY A 373 19.89 -20.19 -25.53
CA GLY A 373 19.89 -19.92 -26.97
C GLY A 373 18.90 -18.83 -27.43
N TYR A 374 17.82 -18.60 -26.67
CA TYR A 374 16.84 -17.54 -26.94
C TYR A 374 17.07 -16.25 -26.13
N SER A 375 18.12 -16.18 -25.31
CA SER A 375 18.40 -15.04 -24.42
C SER A 375 18.42 -13.67 -25.12
N GLN A 376 18.91 -13.62 -26.36
CA GLN A 376 18.88 -12.42 -27.20
C GLN A 376 17.47 -11.83 -27.38
N TYR A 377 16.44 -12.67 -27.54
CA TYR A 377 15.05 -12.21 -27.69
C TYR A 377 14.47 -11.71 -26.37
N PHE A 378 14.82 -12.33 -25.24
CA PHE A 378 14.40 -11.88 -23.92
C PHE A 378 14.97 -10.49 -23.61
N HIS A 379 16.27 -10.28 -23.90
CA HIS A 379 16.91 -8.97 -23.78
C HIS A 379 16.33 -7.93 -24.74
N LEU A 380 16.10 -8.30 -26.01
CA LEU A 380 15.49 -7.41 -26.99
C LEU A 380 14.12 -6.92 -26.50
N ALA A 381 13.25 -7.82 -26.06
CA ALA A 381 11.93 -7.46 -25.55
C ALA A 381 12.01 -6.59 -24.27
N ALA A 382 12.84 -6.99 -23.29
CA ALA A 382 12.93 -6.32 -22.00
C ALA A 382 13.57 -4.92 -22.06
N TRP A 383 14.36 -4.61 -23.09
CA TRP A 383 14.99 -3.30 -23.24
C TRP A 383 14.35 -2.43 -24.33
N LEU A 384 13.97 -3.00 -25.48
CA LEU A 384 13.38 -2.23 -26.59
C LEU A 384 11.98 -1.71 -26.24
N VAL A 385 11.12 -2.55 -25.64
CA VAL A 385 9.74 -2.14 -25.34
C VAL A 385 9.70 -0.98 -24.33
N PRO A 386 10.45 -0.99 -23.20
CA PRO A 386 10.54 0.18 -22.32
C PRO A 386 11.21 1.37 -23.00
N SER A 387 12.23 1.17 -23.86
CA SER A 387 12.88 2.27 -24.59
C SER A 387 11.89 3.02 -25.48
N VAL A 388 11.13 2.30 -26.32
CA VAL A 388 10.11 2.88 -27.21
C VAL A 388 9.03 3.61 -26.40
N LYS A 389 8.56 3.02 -25.30
CA LYS A 389 7.58 3.66 -24.41
C LYS A 389 8.12 4.94 -23.77
N THR A 390 9.34 4.92 -23.24
CA THR A 390 9.99 6.09 -22.63
C THR A 390 10.18 7.21 -23.66
N ILE A 391 10.63 6.89 -24.88
CA ILE A 391 10.76 7.87 -25.97
C ILE A 391 9.39 8.46 -26.32
N ALA A 392 8.34 7.65 -26.43
CA ALA A 392 6.99 8.13 -26.71
C ALA A 392 6.46 9.06 -25.61
N VAL A 393 6.66 8.70 -24.33
CA VAL A 393 6.26 9.55 -23.18
C VAL A 393 6.98 10.90 -23.20
N LEU A 394 8.29 10.91 -23.47
CA LEU A 394 9.07 12.16 -23.55
C LEU A 394 8.69 13.00 -24.76
N ALA A 395 8.50 12.38 -25.94
CA ALA A 395 8.10 13.07 -27.16
C ALA A 395 6.69 13.72 -27.04
N LEU A 396 5.79 13.09 -26.28
CA LEU A 396 4.47 13.64 -25.95
C LEU A 396 4.48 14.60 -24.75
N SER A 397 5.64 14.85 -24.13
CA SER A 397 5.76 15.60 -22.87
C SER A 397 4.81 15.11 -21.76
N ALA A 398 4.59 13.79 -21.70
CA ALA A 398 3.60 13.14 -20.83
C ALA A 398 4.17 12.63 -19.50
N ALA A 399 5.44 12.95 -19.18
CA ALA A 399 6.01 12.76 -17.85
C ALA A 399 5.83 14.04 -17.03
N ASP A 400 5.38 13.89 -15.79
CA ASP A 400 4.86 14.95 -14.93
C ASP A 400 5.15 14.65 -13.44
N GLY A 401 5.02 15.65 -12.57
CA GLY A 401 5.29 15.54 -11.13
C GLY A 401 4.16 14.85 -10.36
N ASP A 402 4.54 13.94 -9.45
CA ASP A 402 3.64 13.31 -8.47
C ASP A 402 3.59 14.16 -7.17
N PRO A 403 2.46 14.83 -6.85
CA PRO A 403 2.33 15.67 -5.65
C PRO A 403 2.27 14.86 -4.34
N VAL A 404 2.20 13.53 -4.41
CA VAL A 404 2.20 12.63 -3.24
C VAL A 404 3.62 12.15 -2.93
N ALA A 405 4.29 11.51 -3.91
CA ALA A 405 5.63 10.97 -3.69
C ALA A 405 6.78 11.94 -4.00
N GLY A 406 6.55 13.07 -4.68
CA GLY A 406 7.62 14.00 -5.04
C GLY A 406 8.62 13.45 -6.06
N ILE A 407 8.17 12.52 -6.90
CA ILE A 407 8.93 11.98 -8.03
C ILE A 407 8.32 12.49 -9.34
N CYS A 408 9.04 12.37 -10.45
CA CYS A 408 8.43 12.45 -11.78
C CYS A 408 8.08 11.07 -12.30
N TYR A 409 6.87 10.94 -12.85
CA TYR A 409 6.34 9.72 -13.44
C TYR A 409 5.38 10.08 -14.60
N VAL A 410 4.75 9.13 -15.27
CA VAL A 410 3.78 9.43 -16.35
C VAL A 410 2.35 9.24 -15.87
N GLY A 411 1.51 10.26 -16.09
CA GLY A 411 0.09 10.18 -15.84
C GLY A 411 -0.32 10.47 -14.40
N ASN A 412 0.47 11.21 -13.62
CA ASN A 412 0.00 11.72 -12.34
C ASN A 412 -0.96 12.90 -12.55
N GLN A 413 -0.84 13.63 -13.67
CA GLN A 413 -1.76 14.71 -14.07
C GLN A 413 -2.72 14.34 -15.22
N SER A 414 -2.51 13.22 -15.93
CA SER A 414 -3.37 12.78 -17.06
C SER A 414 -3.79 11.31 -16.95
N VAL A 415 -5.11 11.09 -16.87
CA VAL A 415 -5.72 9.74 -16.86
C VAL A 415 -5.49 9.00 -18.17
N GLU A 416 -5.41 9.71 -19.30
CA GLU A 416 -5.15 9.11 -20.61
C GLU A 416 -3.72 8.57 -20.70
N SER A 417 -2.74 9.39 -20.28
CA SER A 417 -1.33 8.98 -20.20
C SER A 417 -1.14 7.83 -19.22
N LEU A 418 -1.81 7.88 -18.06
CA LEU A 418 -1.81 6.79 -17.07
C LEU A 418 -2.33 5.48 -17.69
N ARG A 419 -3.48 5.54 -18.39
CA ARG A 419 -4.11 4.37 -19.01
C ARG A 419 -3.22 3.76 -20.10
N GLY A 420 -2.73 4.59 -21.02
CA GLY A 420 -1.95 4.15 -22.19
C GLY A 420 -0.53 3.70 -21.87
N PHE A 421 0.21 4.47 -21.06
CA PHE A 421 1.63 4.22 -20.81
C PHE A 421 1.93 3.39 -19.57
N VAL A 422 1.00 3.31 -18.60
CA VAL A 422 1.20 2.56 -17.35
C VAL A 422 0.25 1.39 -17.24
N LEU A 423 -1.06 1.65 -17.10
CA LEU A 423 -2.03 0.64 -16.68
C LEU A 423 -2.23 -0.47 -17.71
N ALA A 424 -2.51 -0.14 -18.97
CA ALA A 424 -2.73 -1.16 -20.00
C ALA A 424 -1.50 -2.06 -20.23
N PRO A 425 -0.26 -1.54 -20.33
CA PRO A 425 0.95 -2.36 -20.37
C PRO A 425 1.12 -3.26 -19.14
N LEU A 426 0.91 -2.76 -17.92
CA LEU A 426 1.02 -3.58 -16.70
C LEU A 426 -0.02 -4.69 -16.64
N VAL A 427 -1.26 -4.42 -17.08
CA VAL A 427 -2.33 -5.44 -17.21
C VAL A 427 -1.95 -6.51 -18.24
N VAL A 428 -1.43 -6.12 -19.41
CA VAL A 428 -0.96 -7.06 -20.44
C VAL A 428 0.19 -7.93 -19.93
N TYR A 429 1.17 -7.34 -19.23
CA TYR A 429 2.28 -8.07 -18.65
C TYR A 429 1.77 -9.06 -17.58
N LEU A 430 0.99 -8.58 -16.60
CA LEU A 430 0.40 -9.38 -15.53
C LEU A 430 -0.38 -10.58 -16.09
N PHE A 431 -1.30 -10.34 -17.03
CA PHE A 431 -2.06 -11.40 -17.70
C PHE A 431 -1.16 -12.43 -18.39
N THR A 432 -0.17 -11.96 -19.16
CA THR A 432 0.74 -12.84 -19.92
C THR A 432 1.62 -13.70 -19.01
N GLY A 433 2.20 -13.11 -17.95
CA GLY A 433 3.00 -13.86 -16.97
C GLY A 433 2.15 -14.84 -16.16
N SER A 434 0.95 -14.43 -15.72
CA SER A 434 0.01 -15.32 -15.02
C SER A 434 -0.47 -16.48 -15.90
N LEU A 435 -0.62 -16.29 -17.22
CA LEU A 435 -0.94 -17.37 -18.16
C LEU A 435 0.19 -18.42 -18.23
N PHE A 436 1.46 -17.98 -18.33
CA PHE A 436 2.60 -18.90 -18.28
C PHE A 436 2.72 -19.61 -16.92
N LEU A 437 2.45 -18.91 -15.81
CA LEU A 437 2.41 -19.52 -14.48
C LEU A 437 1.34 -20.61 -14.40
N LEU A 438 0.11 -20.33 -14.82
CA LEU A 438 -0.97 -21.31 -14.82
C LEU A 438 -0.62 -22.52 -15.69
N ALA A 439 -0.11 -22.31 -16.91
CA ALA A 439 0.31 -23.37 -17.81
C ALA A 439 1.43 -24.24 -17.20
N GLY A 440 2.41 -23.64 -16.52
CA GLY A 440 3.50 -24.36 -15.85
C GLY A 440 3.04 -25.16 -14.62
N PHE A 441 2.13 -24.62 -13.80
CA PHE A 441 1.54 -25.38 -12.69
C PHE A 441 0.73 -26.57 -13.20
N VAL A 442 -0.15 -26.38 -14.18
CA VAL A 442 -0.94 -27.46 -14.80
C VAL A 442 -0.01 -28.54 -15.37
N SER A 443 1.07 -28.14 -16.05
CA SER A 443 2.05 -29.07 -16.61
C SER A 443 2.81 -29.85 -15.52
N LEU A 444 3.28 -29.17 -14.46
CA LEU A 444 3.93 -29.81 -13.31
C LEU A 444 3.01 -30.82 -12.61
N PHE A 445 1.75 -30.47 -12.35
CA PHE A 445 0.80 -31.40 -11.73
C PHE A 445 0.55 -32.63 -12.59
N ARG A 446 0.36 -32.46 -13.91
CA ARG A 446 0.17 -33.56 -14.88
C ARG A 446 1.39 -34.48 -14.95
N ILE A 447 2.60 -33.91 -14.94
CA ILE A 447 3.85 -34.68 -14.94
C ILE A 447 4.01 -35.43 -13.61
N ARG A 448 3.75 -34.77 -12.47
CA ARG A 448 3.88 -35.36 -11.13
C ARG A 448 2.89 -36.49 -10.88
N SER A 449 1.66 -36.42 -11.41
CA SER A 449 0.70 -37.53 -11.33
C SER A 449 1.17 -38.78 -12.06
N VAL A 450 1.94 -38.64 -13.14
CA VAL A 450 2.48 -39.77 -13.92
C VAL A 450 3.80 -40.28 -13.31
N ILE A 451 4.72 -39.40 -12.94
CA ILE A 451 6.04 -39.78 -12.39
C ILE A 451 5.92 -40.51 -11.04
N LYS A 452 4.85 -40.26 -10.26
CA LYS A 452 4.61 -40.98 -8.98
C LYS A 452 4.42 -42.50 -9.16
N GLN A 453 4.24 -42.99 -10.39
CA GLN A 453 4.20 -44.41 -10.76
C GLN A 453 5.57 -44.98 -11.20
N GLY A 454 6.61 -44.14 -11.42
CA GLY A 454 7.85 -44.52 -12.13
C GLY A 454 9.17 -44.50 -11.33
N GLY A 455 9.19 -44.08 -10.07
CA GLY A 455 10.30 -44.36 -9.13
C GLY A 455 11.66 -43.68 -9.35
N THR A 456 11.80 -42.70 -10.26
CA THR A 456 13.09 -42.04 -10.56
C THR A 456 13.47 -40.92 -9.56
N LYS A 457 14.76 -40.83 -9.19
CA LYS A 457 15.33 -39.81 -8.26
C LYS A 457 15.45 -38.40 -8.87
N THR A 458 14.33 -37.77 -9.24
CA THR A 458 14.30 -36.38 -9.79
C THR A 458 14.19 -35.28 -8.73
N ASP A 459 14.11 -35.63 -7.44
CA ASP A 459 13.85 -34.75 -6.29
C ASP A 459 14.58 -33.40 -6.28
N LYS A 460 15.86 -33.35 -6.66
CA LYS A 460 16.65 -32.12 -6.61
C LYS A 460 16.16 -31.09 -7.63
N LEU A 461 15.83 -31.53 -8.84
CA LEU A 461 15.34 -30.67 -9.91
C LEU A 461 13.87 -30.26 -9.64
N GLU A 462 13.05 -31.20 -9.15
CA GLU A 462 11.67 -30.92 -8.74
C GLU A 462 11.62 -29.86 -7.61
N LYS A 463 12.46 -30.00 -6.57
CA LYS A 463 12.56 -29.00 -5.48
C LYS A 463 13.02 -27.64 -5.99
N LEU A 464 13.89 -27.58 -7.01
CA LEU A 464 14.33 -26.33 -7.62
C LEU A 464 13.20 -25.65 -8.41
N MET A 465 12.50 -26.41 -9.26
CA MET A 465 11.39 -25.93 -10.08
C MET A 465 10.18 -25.48 -9.23
N LEU A 466 9.83 -26.24 -8.18
CA LEU A 466 8.77 -25.87 -7.23
C LEU A 466 9.13 -24.60 -6.45
N ARG A 467 10.39 -24.45 -6.02
CA ARG A 467 10.88 -23.24 -5.36
C ARG A 467 10.76 -22.03 -6.31
N LEU A 468 11.24 -22.16 -7.54
CA LEU A 468 11.20 -21.08 -8.53
C LEU A 468 9.75 -20.66 -8.83
N GLY A 469 8.83 -21.62 -8.98
CA GLY A 469 7.41 -21.34 -9.21
C GLY A 469 6.73 -20.60 -8.05
N LEU A 470 7.03 -21.00 -6.81
CA LEU A 470 6.52 -20.32 -5.60
C LEU A 470 6.95 -18.85 -5.53
N PHE A 471 8.22 -18.56 -5.85
CA PHE A 471 8.70 -17.17 -5.88
C PHE A 471 8.06 -16.36 -7.01
N THR A 472 7.82 -16.95 -8.19
CA THR A 472 7.18 -16.22 -9.29
C THR A 472 5.69 -15.94 -9.02
N VAL A 473 4.99 -16.81 -8.29
CA VAL A 473 3.66 -16.52 -7.71
C VAL A 473 3.73 -15.40 -6.68
N LEU A 474 4.73 -15.40 -5.79
CA LEU A 474 4.91 -14.35 -4.79
C LEU A 474 5.04 -12.95 -5.44
N TYR A 475 5.73 -12.83 -6.58
CA TYR A 475 5.80 -11.58 -7.35
C TYR A 475 4.50 -11.19 -8.06
N THR A 476 3.60 -12.14 -8.32
CA THR A 476 2.29 -11.86 -8.93
C THR A 476 1.42 -10.99 -8.01
N VAL A 477 1.53 -11.20 -6.69
CA VAL A 477 0.71 -10.50 -5.69
C VAL A 477 1.02 -8.98 -5.65
N PRO A 478 2.27 -8.51 -5.47
CA PRO A 478 2.57 -7.07 -5.53
C PRO A 478 2.20 -6.44 -6.89
N ALA A 479 2.43 -7.15 -8.01
CA ALA A 479 2.07 -6.65 -9.33
C ALA A 479 0.55 -6.43 -9.48
N ALA A 480 -0.26 -7.40 -9.01
CA ALA A 480 -1.72 -7.28 -9.00
C ALA A 480 -2.21 -6.16 -8.07
N VAL A 481 -1.60 -5.99 -6.89
CA VAL A 481 -1.96 -4.91 -5.96
C VAL A 481 -1.62 -3.54 -6.53
N VAL A 482 -0.44 -3.36 -7.16
CA VAL A 482 -0.08 -2.09 -7.84
C VAL A 482 -1.08 -1.79 -8.96
N VAL A 483 -1.46 -2.77 -9.78
CA VAL A 483 -2.50 -2.59 -10.80
C VAL A 483 -3.84 -2.18 -10.17
N ALA A 484 -4.25 -2.79 -9.05
CA ALA A 484 -5.48 -2.43 -8.35
C ALA A 484 -5.45 -1.00 -7.79
N CYS A 485 -4.34 -0.56 -7.18
CA CYS A 485 -4.14 0.82 -6.74
C CYS A 485 -4.26 1.81 -7.92
N LEU A 486 -3.66 1.50 -9.07
CA LEU A 486 -3.74 2.35 -10.27
C LEU A 486 -5.15 2.39 -10.89
N VAL A 487 -5.93 1.30 -10.78
CA VAL A 487 -7.36 1.28 -11.17
C VAL A 487 -8.19 2.15 -10.23
N TYR A 488 -7.95 2.09 -8.92
CA TYR A 488 -8.58 2.97 -7.92
C TYR A 488 -8.29 4.46 -8.22
N GLU A 489 -7.03 4.81 -8.44
CA GLU A 489 -6.62 6.17 -8.82
C GLU A 489 -7.27 6.62 -10.13
N GLN A 490 -7.26 5.78 -11.17
CA GLN A 490 -7.93 6.08 -12.44
C GLN A 490 -9.42 6.39 -12.26
N HIS A 491 -10.13 5.60 -11.45
CA HIS A 491 -11.58 5.68 -11.36
C HIS A 491 -12.07 6.88 -10.55
N LEU A 492 -11.34 7.24 -9.48
CA LEU A 492 -11.75 8.28 -8.54
C LEU A 492 -11.11 9.65 -8.80
N ARG A 493 -9.97 9.73 -9.52
CA ARG A 493 -9.31 11.00 -9.85
C ARG A 493 -10.23 12.08 -10.46
N PRO A 494 -11.10 11.78 -11.44
CA PRO A 494 -12.04 12.78 -11.96
C PRO A 494 -13.02 13.33 -10.90
N GLN A 495 -13.30 12.56 -9.85
CA GLN A 495 -14.12 12.99 -8.72
C GLN A 495 -13.31 13.87 -7.76
N TRP A 496 -12.04 13.53 -7.50
CA TRP A 496 -11.14 14.33 -6.67
C TRP A 496 -10.84 15.70 -7.29
N ASP A 497 -10.53 15.74 -8.59
CA ASP A 497 -10.23 16.99 -9.30
C ASP A 497 -11.47 17.91 -9.38
N ARG A 498 -12.67 17.35 -9.53
CA ARG A 498 -13.95 18.09 -9.37
C ARG A 498 -14.19 18.56 -7.94
N GLY A 499 -13.79 17.78 -6.94
CA GLY A 499 -13.82 18.15 -5.53
C GLY A 499 -13.08 19.46 -5.25
N LEU A 500 -11.81 19.50 -5.66
CA LEU A 500 -10.93 20.65 -5.44
C LEU A 500 -11.37 21.92 -6.19
N SER A 501 -11.94 21.76 -7.38
CA SER A 501 -12.26 22.87 -8.29
C SER A 501 -13.69 23.41 -8.17
N CYS A 502 -14.63 22.64 -7.58
CA CYS A 502 -16.06 22.99 -7.54
C CYS A 502 -16.59 23.18 -6.11
N SER A 503 -17.24 24.32 -5.87
CA SER A 503 -17.62 24.79 -4.54
C SER A 503 -18.60 23.89 -3.77
N CYS A 504 -19.47 23.15 -4.46
CA CYS A 504 -20.42 22.22 -3.83
C CYS A 504 -19.80 20.88 -3.40
N GLN A 505 -18.57 20.57 -3.85
CA GLN A 505 -17.90 19.30 -3.55
C GLN A 505 -16.68 19.49 -2.63
N ALA A 506 -16.12 20.70 -2.55
CA ALA A 506 -15.18 21.10 -1.49
C ALA A 506 -15.77 20.91 -0.06
N GLU A 507 -17.08 21.03 0.10
CA GLU A 507 -17.78 20.73 1.36
C GLU A 507 -17.83 19.22 1.64
N ARG A 508 -17.98 18.39 0.60
CA ARG A 508 -17.87 16.93 0.68
C ARG A 508 -16.45 16.47 1.03
N GLN A 509 -15.45 17.26 0.64
CA GLN A 509 -14.06 17.12 1.06
C GLN A 509 -13.85 17.38 2.56
N ARG A 510 -14.51 18.40 3.13
CA ARG A 510 -14.55 18.64 4.59
C ARG A 510 -15.21 17.48 5.36
N LEU A 511 -16.02 16.66 4.69
CA LEU A 511 -16.58 15.41 5.20
C LEU A 511 -15.67 14.17 5.00
N GLY A 512 -14.41 14.33 4.56
CA GLY A 512 -13.43 13.24 4.51
C GLY A 512 -13.47 12.34 3.27
N LEU A 513 -14.20 12.72 2.21
CA LEU A 513 -14.35 11.91 0.99
C LEU A 513 -13.21 12.15 -0.02
N GLY A 514 -11.98 12.08 0.45
CA GLY A 514 -10.74 12.24 -0.34
C GLY A 514 -10.18 10.91 -0.89
N PRO A 515 -9.00 10.97 -1.54
CA PRO A 515 -8.18 9.79 -1.78
C PRO A 515 -7.74 9.17 -0.45
N ASP A 516 -7.81 7.84 -0.33
CA ASP A 516 -7.31 7.13 0.84
C ASP A 516 -5.78 7.07 0.80
N HIS A 517 -5.13 7.72 1.78
CA HIS A 517 -3.68 7.77 1.94
C HIS A 517 -3.03 6.38 1.97
N ALA A 518 -3.67 5.41 2.63
CA ALA A 518 -3.13 4.06 2.79
C ALA A 518 -2.97 3.33 1.44
N ILE A 519 -3.83 3.61 0.46
CA ILE A 519 -3.76 3.01 -0.88
C ILE A 519 -2.51 3.50 -1.64
N PHE A 520 -2.10 4.77 -1.45
CA PHE A 520 -0.84 5.28 -1.98
C PHE A 520 0.35 4.63 -1.30
N MET A 521 0.33 4.49 0.04
CA MET A 521 1.41 3.83 0.79
C MET A 521 1.58 2.37 0.38
N LEU A 522 0.45 1.67 0.15
CA LEU A 522 0.38 0.31 -0.37
C LEU A 522 0.97 0.22 -1.79
N LYS A 523 0.63 1.14 -2.70
CA LYS A 523 1.20 1.21 -4.07
C LYS A 523 2.72 1.29 -4.03
N TYR A 524 3.29 2.22 -3.28
CA TYR A 524 4.75 2.41 -3.22
C TYR A 524 5.45 1.23 -2.51
N PHE A 525 4.87 0.71 -1.44
CA PHE A 525 5.38 -0.49 -0.75
C PHE A 525 5.41 -1.71 -1.70
N MET A 526 4.29 -2.02 -2.35
CA MET A 526 4.20 -3.17 -3.28
C MET A 526 5.07 -2.98 -4.52
N SER A 527 5.34 -1.74 -4.93
CA SER A 527 6.33 -1.46 -5.98
C SER A 527 7.75 -1.82 -5.55
N LEU A 528 8.14 -1.57 -4.29
CA LEU A 528 9.51 -1.78 -3.79
C LEU A 528 9.76 -3.18 -3.21
N VAL A 529 8.75 -3.86 -2.69
CA VAL A 529 8.88 -5.20 -2.06
C VAL A 529 9.36 -6.28 -3.04
N VAL A 530 9.11 -6.11 -4.34
CA VAL A 530 9.59 -6.99 -5.42
C VAL A 530 11.12 -7.01 -5.47
N GLY A 531 11.77 -5.85 -5.35
CA GLY A 531 13.23 -5.77 -5.26
C GLY A 531 13.77 -6.41 -3.98
N ILE A 532 13.12 -6.17 -2.84
CA ILE A 532 13.51 -6.75 -1.54
C ILE A 532 13.48 -8.29 -1.59
N THR A 533 12.38 -8.86 -2.07
CA THR A 533 12.17 -10.32 -2.16
C THR A 533 13.11 -11.00 -3.16
N SER A 534 13.56 -10.29 -4.21
CA SER A 534 14.57 -10.80 -5.15
C SER A 534 15.94 -11.06 -4.49
N GLY A 535 16.34 -10.26 -3.51
CA GLY A 535 17.58 -10.51 -2.77
C GLY A 535 17.49 -11.63 -1.75
N VAL A 536 16.34 -11.78 -1.07
CA VAL A 536 16.07 -12.93 -0.19
C VAL A 536 16.23 -14.26 -0.94
N TRP A 537 15.90 -14.31 -2.24
CA TRP A 537 16.13 -15.51 -3.06
C TRP A 537 17.62 -15.86 -3.23
N VAL A 538 18.50 -14.86 -3.42
CA VAL A 538 19.96 -15.05 -3.54
C VAL A 538 20.61 -15.40 -2.21
N TRP A 539 20.08 -14.89 -1.09
CA TRP A 539 20.65 -15.09 0.23
C TRP A 539 20.65 -16.57 0.64
N SER A 540 21.84 -17.15 0.71
CA SER A 540 22.09 -18.55 1.10
C SER A 540 23.50 -18.69 1.65
N GLY A 541 23.82 -19.83 2.27
CA GLY A 541 25.19 -20.10 2.76
C GLY A 541 26.26 -19.95 1.68
N LYS A 542 25.94 -20.30 0.41
CA LYS A 542 26.83 -20.10 -0.75
C LYS A 542 27.14 -18.62 -1.02
N THR A 543 26.18 -17.74 -0.78
CA THR A 543 26.37 -16.28 -0.89
C THR A 543 27.31 -15.80 0.21
N LEU A 544 27.06 -16.17 1.47
CA LEU A 544 27.95 -15.80 2.58
C LEU A 544 29.41 -16.27 2.34
N GLU A 545 29.59 -17.45 1.76
CA GLU A 545 30.92 -17.98 1.42
C GLU A 545 31.58 -17.28 0.22
N SER A 546 30.81 -16.85 -0.78
CA SER A 546 31.32 -16.01 -1.87
C SER A 546 31.77 -14.64 -1.35
N TRP A 547 30.96 -13.99 -0.51
CA TRP A 547 31.31 -12.75 0.17
C TRP A 547 32.51 -12.90 1.10
N ARG A 548 32.63 -13.99 1.85
CA ARG A 548 33.81 -14.29 2.67
C ARG A 548 35.08 -14.47 1.82
N ARG A 549 34.98 -15.14 0.67
CA ARG A 549 36.10 -15.29 -0.28
C ARG A 549 36.51 -13.96 -0.90
N PHE A 550 35.56 -13.08 -1.23
CA PHE A 550 35.83 -11.76 -1.78
C PHE A 550 36.45 -10.81 -0.75
N LEU A 551 35.82 -10.66 0.43
CA LEU A 551 36.37 -9.87 1.53
C LEU A 551 37.76 -10.39 1.97
N GLY A 552 37.94 -11.71 2.01
CA GLY A 552 39.26 -12.32 2.25
C GLY A 552 40.32 -11.91 1.21
N ARG A 553 39.97 -11.82 -0.07
CA ARG A 553 40.87 -11.34 -1.13
C ARG A 553 41.15 -9.85 -1.02
N CYS A 554 40.12 -9.02 -0.78
CA CYS A 554 40.29 -7.57 -0.59
C CYS A 554 41.16 -7.24 0.64
N CYS A 555 40.97 -7.94 1.76
CA CYS A 555 41.81 -7.82 2.95
C CYS A 555 43.21 -8.46 2.78
N SER A 556 43.46 -9.19 1.69
CA SER A 556 44.77 -9.78 1.36
C SER A 556 45.51 -9.01 0.25
N CYS A 557 44.99 -7.88 -0.24
CA CYS A 557 45.74 -7.00 -1.14
C CYS A 557 46.83 -6.25 -0.33
N PRO A 558 48.12 -6.39 -0.68
CA PRO A 558 49.21 -5.96 0.20
C PRO A 558 49.48 -4.46 0.12
N CYS A 559 48.80 -3.68 0.96
CA CYS A 559 49.12 -2.28 1.24
C CYS A 559 49.88 -2.09 2.56
N TRP A 560 50.80 -3.02 2.90
CA TRP A 560 51.90 -2.77 3.84
C TRP A 560 53.06 -3.72 3.52
N GLY A 561 54.22 -3.13 3.21
CA GLY A 561 55.44 -3.88 2.97
C GLY A 561 56.11 -4.25 4.29
N HIS A 562 56.21 -5.54 4.58
CA HIS A 562 57.26 -6.05 5.47
C HIS A 562 57.83 -7.34 4.87
N LYS A 563 59.12 -7.31 4.55
CA LYS A 563 59.89 -8.51 4.15
C LYS A 563 59.97 -9.47 5.35
N PRO A 564 59.72 -10.77 5.17
CA PRO A 564 60.41 -11.81 5.93
C PRO A 564 61.69 -12.20 5.18
N SER A 565 62.84 -11.93 5.78
CA SER A 565 64.13 -12.40 5.29
C SER A 565 64.41 -13.84 5.76
N SER A 566 64.55 -14.75 4.79
CA SER A 566 65.43 -15.94 4.78
C SER A 566 65.35 -17.05 5.85
N ALA A 567 65.48 -18.29 5.34
CA ALA A 567 65.83 -19.56 6.00
C ALA A 567 64.74 -20.24 6.87
N SER A 568 64.42 -21.52 6.64
CA SER A 568 65.33 -22.62 6.32
C SER A 568 64.94 -23.51 5.13
N VAL A 569 65.94 -24.22 4.61
CA VAL A 569 65.80 -25.35 3.69
C VAL A 569 65.78 -26.63 4.52
N TYR A 570 64.80 -27.49 4.32
CA TYR A 570 65.00 -28.95 4.33
C TYR A 570 64.09 -29.59 3.29
N SER A 571 64.72 -30.30 2.36
CA SER A 571 64.07 -31.10 1.34
C SER A 571 64.12 -32.55 1.77
N GLU A 572 62.97 -33.20 1.91
CA GLU A 572 62.91 -34.66 1.82
C GLU A 572 61.60 -35.07 1.15
N ALA A 573 61.74 -35.72 -0.01
CA ALA A 573 60.68 -36.32 -0.78
C ALA A 573 61.10 -37.74 -1.14
N SER A 574 60.11 -38.61 -1.41
CA SER A 574 60.22 -40.08 -1.56
C SER A 574 60.20 -40.81 -0.21
N THR A 575 59.51 -41.94 -0.03
CA THR A 575 59.00 -42.93 -0.99
C THR A 575 57.65 -43.54 -0.55
N SER A 576 56.77 -43.84 -1.52
CA SER A 576 56.07 -45.14 -1.65
C SER A 576 54.96 -45.10 -2.71
N LEU A 577 55.30 -45.49 -3.94
CA LEU A 577 54.38 -46.26 -4.79
C LEU A 577 55.23 -47.06 -5.79
N THR A 578 55.20 -48.39 -5.68
CA THR A 578 56.04 -49.30 -6.45
C THR A 578 55.33 -49.79 -7.70
N THR A 579 56.07 -49.77 -8.83
CA THR A 579 55.97 -50.68 -10.00
C THR A 579 54.63 -50.78 -10.76
N HIS A 580 54.58 -51.02 -12.08
CA HIS A 580 55.57 -51.50 -13.08
C HIS A 580 55.12 -51.00 -14.47
N THR A 581 56.02 -50.56 -15.37
CA THR A 581 56.13 -51.03 -16.79
C THR A 581 57.19 -50.30 -17.60
N GLY A 582 57.87 -51.06 -18.47
CA GLY A 582 59.05 -50.69 -19.28
C GLY A 582 58.95 -49.50 -20.24
N LEU A 583 60.15 -48.99 -20.56
CA LEU A 583 60.45 -48.10 -21.69
C LEU A 583 59.92 -48.63 -23.05
N LEU A 584 59.60 -47.72 -23.98
CA LEU A 584 60.48 -47.46 -25.14
C LEU A 584 60.12 -46.17 -25.92
N ARG A 585 61.17 -45.55 -26.48
CA ARG A 585 61.15 -44.38 -27.38
C ARG A 585 60.23 -44.58 -28.59
N LEU A 586 59.59 -43.49 -29.05
CA LEU A 586 59.58 -43.14 -30.48
C LEU A 586 59.27 -41.65 -30.70
N GLN A 587 59.84 -41.11 -31.77
CA GLN A 587 59.84 -39.70 -32.19
C GLN A 587 58.98 -39.59 -33.45
N SER A 588 58.08 -38.60 -33.52
CA SER A 588 57.11 -38.47 -34.62
C SER A 588 57.36 -37.19 -35.42
N GLU A 589 57.66 -37.34 -36.72
CA GLU A 589 57.61 -36.26 -37.70
C GLU A 589 56.27 -36.23 -38.44
N HIS A 590 55.86 -35.03 -38.85
CA HIS A 590 54.64 -34.78 -39.60
C HIS A 590 54.76 -35.15 -41.08
N LYS A 591 53.68 -35.71 -41.67
CA LYS A 591 53.37 -35.44 -43.09
C LYS A 591 51.87 -35.51 -43.39
N SER A 592 51.40 -34.56 -44.19
CA SER A 592 50.03 -34.40 -44.68
C SER A 592 49.79 -35.20 -45.97
N LEU A 593 48.53 -35.54 -46.25
CA LEU A 593 48.09 -36.12 -47.53
C LEU A 593 47.27 -35.14 -48.36
N SER A 594 47.44 -35.24 -49.69
CA SER A 594 46.74 -34.49 -50.73
C SER A 594 45.79 -35.40 -51.52
N HIS A 595 44.69 -34.84 -52.04
CA HIS A 595 43.78 -35.53 -52.96
C HIS A 595 44.44 -35.88 -54.32
N PRO A 596 44.00 -36.97 -54.99
CA PRO A 596 44.29 -37.22 -56.40
C PRO A 596 43.20 -36.69 -57.33
N SER A 597 43.56 -36.49 -58.59
CA SER A 597 42.64 -36.18 -59.69
C SER A 597 43.09 -36.90 -60.96
N VAL A 598 42.29 -37.89 -61.39
CA VAL A 598 42.04 -38.30 -62.79
C VAL A 598 40.59 -38.77 -62.85
#